data_AF-A0A7X6FRW5-F1
#
_entry.id   AF-A0A7X6FRW5-F1
#
_cell.length_a   1.000
_cell.length_b   1.000
_cell.length_c   1.000
_cell.angle_alpha   90.00
_cell.angle_beta   90.00
_cell.angle_gamma   90.00
#
_symmetry.space_group_name_H-M   'P 1'
#
loop_
_entity.id
_entity.type
_entity.pdbx_description
1 polymer ?
#
loop_
_entity_poly.entity_id
_entity_poly.type
_entity_poly.pdbx_seq_one_letter_code
_entity_poly.pdbx_strand_id
1 'polypeptide(L)'
;MARGGIHWIAGPVSYNTTDTGMHPDRTFQTLKWGFIGGDASGELRRWNLLFSIETRKFSSTSLSIPQWEKAHAKDLADFYRPIAILRHMLPKGSIALAMKAMLKQEDIADAIALSITGGQSHGDHS
;
A
#
# COMPACT_ATOMS: atom_id res chain seq x y z
N MET A 1 -29.99 0.97 7.29
CA MET A 1 -29.05 -0.14 7.00
C MET A 1 -27.75 0.45 6.50
N ALA A 2 -26.71 0.53 7.34
CA ALA A 2 -25.42 1.07 6.94
C ALA A 2 -24.78 0.10 5.93
N ARG A 3 -24.60 0.57 4.69
CA ARG A 3 -23.97 -0.21 3.62
C ARG A 3 -22.50 -0.42 3.97
N GLY A 4 -22.07 -1.67 4.07
CA GLY A 4 -20.69 -2.06 4.42
C GLY A 4 -19.67 -1.60 3.38
N GLY A 5 -19.26 -0.35 3.47
CA GLY A 5 -18.17 0.24 2.70
C GLY A 5 -16.90 0.32 3.55
N ILE A 6 -15.76 0.03 2.91
CA ILE A 6 -14.44 0.39 3.44
C ILE A 6 -14.27 1.89 3.21
N HIS A 7 -14.13 2.66 4.30
CA HIS A 7 -13.74 4.05 4.28
C HIS A 7 -12.21 4.14 4.31
N TRP A 8 -11.58 4.56 3.22
CA TRP A 8 -10.13 4.75 3.25
C TRP A 8 -9.74 5.95 4.11
N ILE A 9 -8.69 5.77 4.90
CA ILE A 9 -8.25 6.74 5.92
C ILE A 9 -6.88 7.32 5.57
N ALA A 10 -5.97 6.65 4.86
CA ALA A 10 -4.79 7.26 4.23
C ALA A 10 -3.96 6.26 3.42
N GLY A 11 -3.45 6.72 2.28
CA GLY A 11 -2.37 6.03 1.58
C GLY A 11 -1.88 6.78 0.33
N PRO A 12 -0.60 6.59 -0.06
CA PRO A 12 0.41 5.77 0.63
C PRO A 12 0.98 6.46 1.90
N VAL A 13 1.04 5.72 3.03
CA VAL A 13 1.60 6.23 4.31
C VAL A 13 3.07 5.86 4.54
N SER A 14 3.58 4.94 3.72
CA SER A 14 4.98 4.56 3.67
C SER A 14 5.31 3.99 2.30
N TYR A 15 6.56 4.16 1.88
CA TYR A 15 7.12 3.59 0.67
C TYR A 15 8.43 2.91 1.03
N ASN A 16 8.61 1.67 0.60
CA ASN A 16 9.85 0.96 0.78
C ASN A 16 10.13 -0.01 -0.38
N THR A 17 11.38 -0.03 -0.83
CA THR A 17 11.90 -1.08 -1.71
C THR A 17 12.40 -2.21 -0.83
N THR A 18 11.92 -3.42 -1.06
CA THR A 18 12.37 -4.60 -0.30
C THR A 18 12.89 -5.64 -1.27
N ASP A 19 14.10 -6.15 -1.02
CA ASP A 19 14.51 -7.42 -1.59
C ASP A 19 13.78 -8.52 -0.82
N THR A 20 12.98 -9.30 -1.54
CA THR A 20 12.22 -10.38 -0.92
C THR A 20 13.01 -11.67 -0.79
N GLY A 21 14.22 -11.75 -1.39
CA GLY A 21 15.18 -12.84 -1.20
C GLY A 21 14.63 -14.25 -1.39
N MET A 22 13.43 -14.41 -1.98
CA MET A 22 12.68 -15.66 -1.96
C MET A 22 13.37 -16.77 -2.77
N HIS A 23 14.37 -16.42 -3.58
CA HIS A 23 15.28 -17.38 -4.15
C HIS A 23 16.74 -16.92 -3.90
N PRO A 24 17.60 -17.78 -3.32
CA PRO A 24 18.98 -17.41 -2.99
C PRO A 24 19.85 -17.10 -4.21
N ASP A 25 19.40 -17.45 -5.41
CA ASP A 25 20.02 -17.15 -6.70
C ASP A 25 19.37 -15.96 -7.44
N ARG A 26 18.25 -15.40 -6.93
CA ARG A 26 17.54 -14.26 -7.52
C ARG A 26 17.01 -13.30 -6.46
N THR A 27 17.62 -12.12 -6.40
CA THR A 27 17.07 -10.95 -5.69
C THR A 27 15.81 -10.46 -6.41
N PHE A 28 14.67 -10.46 -5.73
CA PHE A 28 13.41 -9.90 -6.26
C PHE A 28 13.11 -8.60 -5.53
N GLN A 29 13.31 -7.50 -6.26
CA GLN A 29 12.92 -6.19 -5.77
C GLN A 29 11.42 -6.01 -5.91
N THR A 30 10.77 -5.74 -4.78
CA THR A 30 9.36 -5.37 -4.71
C THR A 30 9.24 -3.96 -4.18
N LEU A 31 8.46 -3.13 -4.86
CA LEU A 31 8.05 -1.84 -4.33
C LEU A 31 6.80 -2.04 -3.49
N LYS A 32 6.80 -1.50 -2.28
CA LYS A 32 5.75 -1.69 -1.31
C LYS A 32 5.25 -0.34 -0.81
N TRP A 33 3.94 -0.18 -0.83
CA TRP A 33 3.24 0.98 -0.27
C TRP A 33 2.28 0.52 0.82
N GLY A 34 2.40 1.14 1.99
CA GLY A 34 1.51 0.90 3.12
C GLY A 34 0.25 1.75 3.03
N PHE A 35 -0.89 1.15 3.34
CA PHE A 35 -2.19 1.81 3.41
C PHE A 35 -2.87 1.50 4.73
N ILE A 36 -3.57 2.51 5.26
CA ILE A 36 -4.48 2.36 6.39
C ILE A 36 -5.87 2.85 5.99
N GLY A 37 -6.88 2.11 6.40
CA GLY A 37 -8.27 2.45 6.20
C GLY A 37 -9.08 2.05 7.42
N GLY A 38 -10.40 2.23 7.31
CA GLY A 38 -11.34 1.61 8.20
C GLY A 38 -12.60 1.21 7.47
N ASP A 39 -13.57 0.63 8.14
CA ASP A 39 -14.89 0.40 7.57
C ASP A 39 -15.96 1.28 8.23
N ALA A 40 -17.20 1.14 7.80
CA ALA A 40 -18.33 1.89 8.33
C ALA A 40 -18.59 1.67 9.84
N SER A 41 -18.00 0.64 10.44
CA SER A 41 -18.07 0.39 11.89
C SER A 41 -16.97 1.12 12.69
N GLY A 42 -16.00 1.74 12.01
CA GLY A 42 -14.87 2.40 12.64
C GLY A 42 -13.69 1.47 12.96
N GLU A 43 -13.75 0.19 12.56
CA GLU A 43 -12.62 -0.72 12.66
C GLU A 43 -11.52 -0.31 11.67
N LEU A 44 -10.28 -0.18 12.16
CA LEU A 44 -9.12 0.02 11.29
C LEU A 44 -8.84 -1.24 10.47
N ARG A 45 -8.19 -1.02 9.32
CA ARG A 45 -7.65 -2.06 8.43
C ARG A 45 -6.34 -1.59 7.83
N ARG A 46 -5.39 -2.51 7.65
CA ARG A 46 -4.09 -2.23 7.02
C ARG A 46 -3.87 -3.11 5.81
N TRP A 47 -3.26 -2.54 4.77
CA TRP A 47 -2.89 -3.27 3.57
C TRP A 47 -1.54 -2.81 3.05
N ASN A 48 -0.88 -3.71 2.33
CA ASN A 48 0.21 -3.35 1.44
C ASN A 48 -0.27 -3.46 -0.01
N LEU A 49 0.07 -2.47 -0.82
CA LEU A 49 0.15 -2.62 -2.26
C LEU A 49 1.60 -3.01 -2.60
N LEU A 50 1.76 -4.05 -3.40
CA LEU A 50 3.06 -4.57 -3.83
C LEU A 50 3.14 -4.46 -5.34
N PHE A 51 4.26 -3.99 -5.87
CA PHE A 51 4.59 -4.06 -7.28
C PHE A 51 5.83 -4.91 -7.48
N SER A 52 5.66 -6.03 -8.18
CA SER A 52 6.76 -6.91 -8.57
C SER A 52 7.39 -6.36 -9.84
N ILE A 53 8.69 -6.02 -9.76
CA ILE A 53 9.46 -5.51 -10.90
C ILE A 53 9.53 -6.55 -12.02
N GLU A 54 9.73 -7.82 -11.69
CA GLU A 54 9.82 -8.93 -12.66
C GLU A 54 8.49 -9.14 -13.42
N THR A 55 7.40 -9.32 -12.68
CA THR A 55 6.10 -9.64 -13.29
C THR A 55 5.35 -8.40 -13.77
N ARG A 56 5.80 -7.20 -13.38
CA ARG A 56 5.19 -5.89 -13.64
C ARG A 56 3.72 -5.82 -13.21
N LYS A 57 3.38 -6.56 -12.15
CA LYS A 57 2.02 -6.67 -11.63
C LYS A 57 1.90 -6.06 -10.24
N PHE A 58 0.76 -5.42 -10.02
CA PHE A 58 0.34 -4.98 -8.70
C PHE A 58 -0.46 -6.09 -8.00
N SER A 59 -0.15 -6.33 -6.73
CA SER A 59 -0.88 -7.22 -5.85
C SER A 59 -1.11 -6.56 -4.49
N SER A 60 -2.01 -7.11 -3.68
CA SER A 60 -2.36 -6.56 -2.38
C SER A 60 -2.31 -7.61 -1.29
N THR A 61 -1.86 -7.23 -0.11
CA THR A 61 -1.86 -8.11 1.08
C THR A 61 -2.51 -7.39 2.25
N SER A 62 -3.49 -8.04 2.88
CA SER A 62 -4.06 -7.57 4.15
C SER A 62 -3.09 -7.85 5.29
N LEU A 63 -2.96 -6.91 6.21
CA LEU A 63 -2.12 -7.05 7.39
C LEU A 63 -2.98 -7.27 8.63
N SER A 64 -2.45 -8.05 9.58
CA SER A 64 -3.01 -8.10 10.92
C SER A 64 -2.79 -6.76 11.62
N ILE A 65 -3.76 -6.38 12.43
CA ILE A 65 -3.69 -5.14 13.21
C ILE A 65 -3.38 -5.51 14.66
N PRO A 66 -2.31 -4.96 15.24
CA PRO A 66 -2.00 -5.14 16.65
C PRO A 66 -3.17 -4.72 17.55
N GLN A 67 -3.32 -5.39 18.70
CA GLN A 67 -4.43 -5.10 19.62
C GLN A 67 -4.43 -3.64 20.12
N TRP A 68 -3.26 -3.04 20.28
CA TRP A 68 -3.15 -1.63 20.68
C TRP A 68 -3.76 -0.69 19.63
N GLU A 69 -3.54 -0.92 18.33
CA GLU A 69 -4.12 -0.08 17.28
C GLU A 69 -5.63 -0.22 17.21
N LYS A 70 -6.16 -1.42 17.49
CA LYS A 70 -7.61 -1.64 17.60
C LYS A 70 -8.20 -0.81 18.74
N ALA A 71 -7.53 -0.78 19.90
CA ALA A 71 -7.98 0.00 21.05
C ALA A 71 -7.95 1.52 20.79
N HIS A 72 -7.05 1.99 19.92
CA HIS A 72 -6.85 3.41 19.60
C HIS A 72 -7.32 3.74 18.17
N ALA A 73 -8.28 2.98 17.64
CA ALA A 73 -8.72 3.10 16.26
C ALA A 73 -9.19 4.52 15.89
N LYS A 74 -9.89 5.17 16.82
CA LYS A 74 -10.38 6.54 16.67
C LYS A 74 -9.23 7.54 16.58
N ASP A 75 -8.28 7.49 17.50
CA ASP A 75 -7.16 8.43 17.56
C ASP A 75 -6.28 8.32 16.32
N LEU A 76 -6.01 7.09 15.88
CA LEU A 76 -5.29 6.82 14.63
C LEU A 76 -6.08 7.34 13.41
N ALA A 77 -7.40 7.15 13.37
CA ALA A 77 -8.22 7.68 12.30
C ALA A 77 -8.18 9.22 12.24
N ASP A 78 -8.22 9.88 13.39
CA ASP A 78 -8.11 11.34 13.51
C ASP A 78 -6.69 11.82 13.12
N PHE A 79 -5.65 11.08 13.53
CA PHE A 79 -4.25 11.37 13.18
C PHE A 79 -3.98 11.28 11.68
N TYR A 80 -4.50 10.27 11.00
CA TYR A 80 -4.30 10.08 9.57
C TYR A 80 -5.24 10.92 8.70
N ARG A 81 -6.31 11.49 9.27
CA ARG A 81 -7.32 12.30 8.55
C ARG A 81 -6.72 13.40 7.65
N PRO A 82 -5.69 14.16 8.05
CA PRO A 82 -5.15 15.24 7.20
C PRO A 82 -4.48 14.75 5.90
N ILE A 83 -3.98 13.52 5.88
CA ILE A 83 -3.33 12.90 4.72
C ILE A 83 -4.22 11.83 4.06
N ALA A 84 -5.49 11.80 4.45
CA ALA A 84 -6.47 10.87 3.94
C ALA A 84 -6.92 11.22 2.53
N ILE A 85 -6.75 10.30 1.58
CA ILE A 85 -7.55 10.32 0.35
C ILE A 85 -8.88 9.64 0.67
N LEU A 86 -9.87 10.44 1.06
CA LEU A 86 -11.21 9.96 1.40
C LEU A 86 -11.93 9.47 0.13
N ARG A 87 -11.92 8.16 -0.11
CA ARG A 87 -12.83 7.53 -1.08
C ARG A 87 -13.99 6.91 -0.32
N HIS A 88 -15.19 7.41 -0.61
CA HIS A 88 -16.42 7.02 0.09
C HIS A 88 -16.85 5.58 -0.20
N MET A 89 -16.39 4.98 -1.30
CA MET A 89 -16.70 3.60 -1.67
C MET A 89 -15.54 3.04 -2.49
N LEU A 90 -15.00 1.86 -2.12
CA LEU A 90 -14.30 1.04 -3.11
C LEU A 90 -15.32 0.55 -4.13
N PRO A 91 -15.07 0.66 -5.45
CA PRO A 91 -15.82 -0.12 -6.43
C PRO A 91 -15.76 -1.59 -6.03
N LYS A 92 -16.85 -2.34 -6.21
CA LYS A 92 -16.79 -3.81 -6.16
C LYS A 92 -15.70 -4.24 -7.16
N GLY A 93 -14.54 -4.68 -6.66
CA GLY A 93 -13.35 -4.85 -7.49
C GLY A 93 -12.09 -5.17 -6.67
N SER A 94 -10.96 -5.32 -7.36
CA SER A 94 -9.66 -5.63 -6.74
C SER A 94 -9.19 -4.47 -5.85
N ILE A 95 -8.98 -4.75 -4.57
CA ILE A 95 -8.43 -3.76 -3.62
C ILE A 95 -7.06 -3.22 -4.05
N ALA A 96 -6.26 -4.03 -4.76
CA ALA A 96 -5.00 -3.60 -5.36
C ALA A 96 -5.20 -2.50 -6.41
N LEU A 97 -6.26 -2.59 -7.24
CA LEU A 97 -6.55 -1.58 -8.24
C LEU A 97 -6.91 -0.24 -7.61
N ALA A 98 -7.68 -0.28 -6.52
CA ALA A 98 -8.06 0.93 -5.82
C ALA A 98 -6.90 1.59 -5.09
N MET A 99 -6.03 0.81 -4.45
CA MET A 99 -4.78 1.31 -3.86
C MET A 99 -3.84 1.89 -4.93
N LYS A 100 -3.72 1.24 -6.10
CA LYS A 100 -2.95 1.78 -7.23
C LYS A 100 -3.48 3.15 -7.67
N ALA A 101 -4.80 3.34 -7.70
CA ALA A 101 -5.43 4.62 -8.06
C ALA A 101 -5.27 5.74 -7.01
N MET A 102 -4.65 5.44 -5.86
CA MET A 102 -4.27 6.41 -4.83
C MET A 102 -2.79 6.78 -4.88
N LEU A 103 -1.97 6.05 -5.64
CA LEU A 103 -0.58 6.43 -5.89
C LEU A 103 -0.55 7.67 -6.78
N LYS A 104 0.49 8.49 -6.61
CA LYS A 104 0.73 9.59 -7.54
C LYS A 104 1.22 9.04 -8.88
N GLN A 105 1.08 9.82 -9.95
CA GLN A 105 1.59 9.43 -11.26
C GLN A 105 3.11 9.24 -11.25
N GLU A 106 3.84 10.04 -10.47
CA GLU A 106 5.29 9.89 -10.25
C GLU A 106 5.64 8.52 -9.66
N ASP A 107 4.97 8.09 -8.60
CA ASP A 107 5.19 6.77 -7.97
C ASP A 107 4.98 5.62 -8.96
N ILE A 108 3.98 5.75 -9.84
CA ILE A 108 3.68 4.74 -10.86
C ILE A 108 4.75 4.76 -11.95
N ALA A 109 5.19 5.95 -12.37
CA ALA A 109 6.24 6.11 -13.38
C ALA A 109 7.58 5.54 -12.88
N ASP A 110 7.95 5.83 -11.63
CA ASP A 110 9.16 5.32 -10.99
C ASP A 110 9.14 3.79 -10.88
N ALA A 111 7.99 3.23 -10.49
CA ALA A 111 7.81 1.78 -10.44
C ALA A 111 8.02 1.13 -11.81
N ILE A 112 7.48 1.73 -12.87
CA ILE A 112 7.66 1.25 -14.23
C ILE A 112 9.12 1.41 -14.68
N ALA A 113 9.75 2.56 -14.41
CA ALA A 113 11.14 2.81 -14.76
C ALA A 113 12.09 1.81 -14.12
N LEU A 114 11.93 1.54 -12.81
CA LEU A 114 12.70 0.52 -12.08
C LEU A 114 12.49 -0.88 -12.65
N SER A 115 11.29 -1.19 -13.15
CA SER A 115 10.99 -2.46 -13.82
C SER A 115 11.66 -2.63 -15.19
N ILE A 116 12.04 -1.53 -15.83
CA ILE A 116 12.74 -1.52 -17.11
C ILE A 116 14.26 -1.59 -16.90
N THR A 117 14.77 -0.90 -15.88
CA THR A 117 16.20 -0.87 -15.53
C THR A 117 16.66 -2.08 -14.71
N GLY A 118 15.76 -3.00 -14.37
CA GLY A 118 16.10 -4.25 -13.68
C GLY A 118 16.49 -4.07 -12.21
N GLY A 119 16.07 -2.98 -11.57
CA GLY A 119 16.39 -2.73 -10.17
C GLY A 119 17.88 -2.44 -9.92
N GLN A 120 18.62 -1.90 -10.90
CA GLN A 120 19.93 -1.32 -10.63
C GLN A 120 19.76 -0.05 -9.79
N SER A 121 19.64 -0.23 -8.47
CA SER A 121 20.06 0.78 -7.51
C SER A 121 21.51 1.09 -7.85
N HIS A 122 21.76 2.33 -8.30
CA HIS A 122 23.09 2.91 -8.23
C HIS A 122 23.47 2.85 -6.76
N GLY A 123 24.31 1.87 -6.41
CA GLY A 123 25.03 1.88 -5.16
C GLY A 123 26.08 2.97 -5.31
N ASP A 124 25.74 4.18 -4.89
CA ASP A 124 26.75 5.20 -4.59
C ASP A 124 27.55 4.67 -3.40
N HIS A 125 28.61 3.94 -3.71
CA HIS A 125 29.77 3.86 -2.86
C HIS A 125 30.55 5.16 -3.04
N SER A 126 30.45 6.06 -2.06
CA SER A 126 31.46 7.06 -1.74
C SER A 126 31.32 7.46 -0.27
#